data_AF-A0A842P933-F1
#
_entry.id   AF-A0A842P933-F1
#
_cell.length_a   1.000
_cell.length_b   1.000
_cell.length_c   1.000
_cell.angle_alpha   90.00
_cell.angle_beta   90.00
_cell.angle_gamma   90.00
#
_symmetry.space_group_name_H-M   'P 1'
#
loop_
_entity.id
_entity.type
_entity.pdbx_description
1 polymer ?
#
loop_
_entity_poly.entity_id
_entity_poly.type
_entity_poly.pdbx_seq_one_letter_code
_entity_poly.pdbx_strand_id
1 'polypeptide(L)'
;MVLTIEMLDEILDYLDKSLEKLANETFKNLEIEGGLPGIENFLQNQFDIRLENMLVVKKSSIHHLESGMKNKVIQRKQMILDKVSTQYKN
;
A
#
# COMPACT_ATOMS: atom_id res chain seq x y z
N MET A 1 -7.88 -22.30 0.65
CA MET A 1 -8.21 -21.50 -0.54
C MET A 1 -6.89 -21.00 -1.07
N VAL A 2 -6.58 -21.27 -2.34
CA VAL A 2 -5.38 -20.71 -2.96
C VAL A 2 -5.71 -19.26 -3.35
N LEU A 3 -4.85 -18.31 -2.99
CA LEU A 3 -5.03 -16.92 -3.40
C LEU A 3 -4.84 -16.85 -4.92
N THR A 4 -5.84 -16.35 -5.66
CA THR A 4 -5.72 -16.14 -7.11
C THR A 4 -5.21 -14.73 -7.41
N ILE A 5 -4.82 -14.49 -8.67
CA ILE A 5 -4.35 -13.18 -9.10
C ILE A 5 -5.48 -12.14 -9.05
N GLU A 6 -6.71 -12.55 -9.37
CA GLU A 6 -7.90 -11.69 -9.31
C GLU A 6 -8.22 -11.30 -7.87
N MET A 7 -8.14 -12.25 -6.93
CA MET A 7 -8.30 -11.96 -5.50
C MET A 7 -7.23 -10.98 -4.99
N LEU A 8 -5.99 -11.13 -5.46
CA LEU A 8 -4.92 -10.20 -5.12
C LEU A 8 -5.19 -8.81 -5.71
N ASP A 9 -5.71 -8.72 -6.93
CA ASP A 9 -6.06 -7.45 -7.56
C ASP A 9 -7.15 -6.71 -6.78
N GLU A 10 -8.20 -7.42 -6.34
CA GLU A 10 -9.24 -6.85 -5.48
C GLU A 10 -8.68 -6.34 -4.15
N ILE A 11 -7.76 -7.09 -3.54
CA ILE A 11 -7.07 -6.69 -2.30
C ILE A 11 -6.24 -5.43 -2.53
N LEU A 12 -5.48 -5.38 -3.62
CA LEU A 12 -4.61 -4.25 -3.95
C LEU A 12 -5.42 -3.00 -4.29
N ASP A 13 -6.55 -3.13 -4.98
CA ASP A 13 -7.44 -2.01 -5.28
C ASP A 13 -8.10 -1.43 -4.03
N TYR A 14 -8.44 -2.29 -3.06
CA TYR A 14 -8.92 -1.82 -1.77
C TYR A 14 -7.80 -1.14 -0.96
N LEU A 15 -6.60 -1.73 -0.94
CA LEU A 15 -5.44 -1.20 -0.24
C LEU A 15 -5.07 0.20 -0.74
N ASP A 16 -5.06 0.39 -2.06
CA ASP A 16 -4.83 1.66 -2.72
C ASP A 16 -5.79 2.75 -2.22
N LYS A 17 -7.11 2.51 -2.32
CA LYS A 17 -8.12 3.47 -1.86
C LYS A 17 -7.95 3.80 -0.38
N SER A 18 -7.60 2.79 0.41
CA SER A 18 -7.33 2.97 1.84
C SER A 18 -6.08 3.82 2.09
N LEU A 19 -5.02 3.69 1.29
CA LEU A 19 -3.80 4.47 1.42
C LEU A 19 -3.96 5.89 0.89
N GLU A 20 -4.71 6.09 -0.19
CA GLU A 20 -5.03 7.43 -0.68
C GLU A 20 -5.82 8.23 0.35
N LYS A 21 -6.79 7.59 1.01
CA LYS A 21 -7.52 8.22 2.12
C LYS A 21 -6.57 8.57 3.27
N LEU A 22 -5.70 7.63 3.66
CA LEU A 22 -4.74 7.86 4.74
C LEU A 22 -3.78 9.00 4.41
N ALA A 23 -3.21 9.03 3.20
CA ALA A 23 -2.33 10.09 2.75
C ALA A 23 -3.02 11.46 2.85
N ASN A 24 -4.24 11.58 2.33
CA ASN A 24 -5.03 12.80 2.43
C ASN A 24 -5.30 13.25 3.87
N GLU A 25 -5.61 12.32 4.77
CA GLU A 25 -5.81 12.61 6.20
C GLU A 25 -4.51 13.03 6.87
N THR A 26 -3.41 12.35 6.56
CA THR A 26 -2.07 12.66 7.05
C THR A 26 -1.67 14.07 6.63
N PHE A 27 -1.84 14.44 5.36
CA PHE A 27 -1.54 15.79 4.88
C PHE A 27 -2.36 16.88 5.55
N LYS A 28 -3.64 16.61 5.88
CA LYS A 28 -4.52 17.60 6.49
C LYS A 28 -4.31 17.77 7.98
N ASN A 29 -3.97 16.68 8.68
CA ASN A 29 -4.16 16.61 10.12
C ASN A 29 -2.93 16.14 10.92
N LEU A 30 -1.92 15.54 10.28
CA LEU A 30 -0.77 14.97 10.97
C LEU A 30 0.52 15.69 10.58
N GLU A 31 1.12 16.35 11.56
CA GLU A 31 2.51 16.78 11.46
C GLU A 31 3.42 15.55 11.60
N ILE A 32 3.68 14.87 10.48
CA ILE A 32 4.68 13.80 10.45
C ILE A 32 6.08 14.43 10.40
N GLU A 33 6.92 14.04 11.34
CA GLU A 33 8.33 14.43 11.37
C GLU A 33 9.03 14.08 10.05
N GLY A 34 9.80 15.03 9.51
CA GLY A 34 10.55 14.84 8.27
C GLY A 34 9.80 15.23 6.98
N GLY A 35 8.62 15.86 7.07
CA GLY A 35 7.91 16.41 5.92
C GLY A 35 7.52 15.34 4.90
N LEU A 36 7.60 15.64 3.60
CA LEU A 36 7.24 14.68 2.55
C LEU A 36 8.00 13.34 2.65
N PRO A 37 9.34 13.30 2.84
CA PRO A 37 10.06 12.04 3.08
C PRO A 37 9.53 11.24 4.29
N GLY A 38 9.13 11.93 5.36
CA GLY A 38 8.51 11.30 6.52
C GLY A 38 7.16 10.65 6.18
N ILE A 39 6.35 11.35 5.39
CA ILE A 39 5.04 10.85 4.93
C ILE A 39 5.21 9.66 3.97
N GLU A 40 6.18 9.71 3.06
CA GLU A 40 6.49 8.58 2.16
C GLU A 40 6.89 7.33 2.93
N ASN A 41 7.80 7.47 3.91
CA ASN A 41 8.21 6.35 4.77
C ASN A 41 7.05 5.80 5.60
N PHE A 42 6.21 6.69 6.14
CA PHE A 42 5.00 6.29 6.86
C PHE A 42 4.07 5.47 5.97
N LEU A 43 3.77 5.95 4.75
CA LEU A 43 2.88 5.26 3.82
C LEU A 43 3.46 3.94 3.30
N GLN A 44 4.78 3.86 3.09
CA GLN A 44 5.46 2.60 2.76
C GLN A 44 5.23 1.53 3.84
N ASN A 45 5.42 1.89 5.10
CA ASN A 45 5.19 0.99 6.22
C ASN A 45 3.71 0.60 6.33
N GLN A 46 2.80 1.55 6.11
CA GLN A 46 1.36 1.30 6.15
C GLN A 46 0.90 0.38 5.02
N PHE A 47 1.49 0.48 3.83
CA PHE A 47 1.22 -0.44 2.73
C PHE A 47 1.52 -1.88 3.15
N ASP A 48 2.74 -2.14 3.65
CA ASP A 48 3.20 -3.49 3.97
C ASP A 48 2.35 -4.11 5.10
N ILE A 49 2.11 -3.36 6.17
CA ILE A 49 1.32 -3.82 7.33
C ILE A 49 -0.12 -4.15 6.89
N ARG A 50 -0.76 -3.26 6.12
CA ARG A 50 -2.16 -3.45 5.71
C ARG A 50 -2.30 -4.60 4.73
N LEU A 51 -1.39 -4.74 3.77
CA LEU A 51 -1.40 -5.87 2.84
C LEU A 51 -1.27 -7.19 3.59
N GLU A 52 -0.29 -7.31 4.49
CA GLU A 52 -0.10 -8.54 5.26
C GLU A 52 -1.36 -8.88 6.08
N ASN A 53 -1.96 -7.89 6.74
CA ASN A 53 -3.22 -8.08 7.48
C ASN A 53 -4.35 -8.59 6.58
N MET A 54 -4.49 -8.06 5.37
CA MET A 54 -5.52 -8.52 4.42
C MET A 54 -5.26 -9.95 3.93
N LEU A 55 -3.99 -10.29 3.68
CA LEU A 55 -3.60 -11.64 3.25
C LEU A 55 -3.80 -12.67 4.37
N VAL A 56 -3.50 -12.33 5.62
CA VAL A 56 -3.70 -13.20 6.79
C VAL A 56 -5.17 -13.61 6.93
N VAL A 57 -6.12 -12.68 6.70
CA VAL A 57 -7.57 -13.00 6.71
C VAL A 57 -7.93 -14.02 5.62
N LYS A 58 -7.18 -14.05 4.51
CA LYS A 58 -7.32 -15.05 3.45
C LYS A 58 -6.49 -16.32 3.69
N LYS A 59 -5.92 -16.50 4.90
CA LYS A 59 -4.98 -17.58 5.25
C LYS A 59 -3.74 -17.62 4.35
N SER A 60 -3.28 -16.44 3.94
CA SER A 60 -2.08 -16.24 3.11
C SER A 60 -1.12 -15.24 3.79
N SER A 61 0.02 -14.98 3.16
CA SER A 61 1.02 -13.97 3.56
C SER A 61 1.77 -13.49 2.31
N ILE A 62 2.50 -12.38 2.41
CA ILE A 62 3.37 -11.92 1.31
C ILE A 62 4.37 -13.02 0.91
N HIS A 63 4.85 -13.81 1.87
CA HIS A 63 5.80 -14.89 1.60
C HIS A 63 5.19 -16.04 0.78
N HIS A 64 3.89 -16.29 0.94
CA HIS A 64 3.14 -17.32 0.19
C HIS A 64 2.80 -16.90 -1.24
N LEU A 65 2.94 -15.62 -1.60
CA LEU A 65 2.67 -15.15 -2.96
C LEU A 65 3.68 -15.72 -3.96
N GLU A 66 3.18 -16.05 -5.16
CA GLU A 66 4.02 -16.41 -6.30
C GLU A 66 4.84 -15.22 -6.79
N SER A 67 5.91 -15.47 -7.55
CA SER A 67 6.81 -14.41 -8.05
C SER A 67 6.07 -13.32 -8.84
N GLY A 68 5.13 -13.71 -9.72
CA GLY A 68 4.33 -12.75 -10.48
C GLY A 68 3.46 -11.85 -9.60
N MET A 69 2.87 -12.42 -8.55
CA MET A 69 2.09 -11.68 -7.55
C MET A 69 2.97 -10.73 -6.74
N LYS A 70 4.15 -11.17 -6.30
CA LYS A 70 5.12 -10.34 -5.58
C LYS A 70 5.56 -9.15 -6.42
N ASN A 71 5.83 -9.36 -7.71
CA ASN A 71 6.17 -8.27 -8.63
C ASN A 71 5.01 -7.28 -8.76
N LYS A 72 3.77 -7.76 -8.84
CA LYS A 72 2.60 -6.88 -8.87
C LYS A 72 2.47 -6.05 -7.60
N VAL A 73 2.65 -6.66 -6.43
CA VAL A 73 2.66 -5.96 -5.12
C VAL A 73 3.70 -4.83 -5.11
N ILE A 74 4.94 -5.13 -5.56
CA ILE A 74 6.02 -4.13 -5.63
C ILE A 74 5.63 -2.97 -6.57
N GLN A 75 5.08 -3.28 -7.75
CA GLN A 75 4.64 -2.27 -8.71
C GLN A 75 3.53 -1.38 -8.13
N ARG A 76 2.51 -1.98 -7.49
CA ARG A 76 1.41 -1.22 -6.89
C ARG A 76 1.90 -0.32 -5.75
N LYS A 77 2.81 -0.81 -4.90
CA LYS A 77 3.46 -0.02 -3.84
C LYS A 77 4.18 1.20 -4.42
N GLN A 78 4.93 1.04 -5.50
CA GLN A 78 5.61 2.17 -6.14
C GLN A 78 4.62 3.19 -6.70
N MET A 79 3.58 2.73 -7.42
CA MET A 79 2.57 3.60 -8.04
C MET A 79 1.84 4.48 -7.02
N ILE A 80 1.45 3.93 -5.87
CA ILE A 80 0.72 4.71 -4.86
C ILE A 80 1.62 5.77 -4.20
N LEU A 81 2.90 5.44 -3.94
CA LEU A 81 3.86 6.38 -3.37
C LEU A 81 4.14 7.52 -4.34
N ASP A 82 4.40 7.20 -5.61
CA ASP A 82 4.63 8.22 -6.66
C ASP A 82 3.41 9.15 -6.82
N LYS A 83 2.19 8.60 -6.76
CA LYS A 83 0.95 9.37 -6.79
C LYS A 83 0.88 10.35 -5.63
N VAL A 84 1.19 9.90 -4.42
CA VAL A 84 1.17 10.74 -3.22
C VAL A 84 2.26 11.81 -3.27
N SER A 85 3.49 11.46 -3.66
CA SER A 85 4.59 12.42 -3.80
C SER A 85 4.29 13.50 -4.84
N THR A 86 3.63 13.14 -5.94
CA THR A 86 3.23 14.07 -6.99
C THR A 86 2.13 15.02 -6.51
N GLN A 87 1.19 14.54 -5.70
CA GLN A 87 0.16 15.39 -5.09
C GLN A 87 0.74 16.44 -4.13
N TYR A 88 1.91 16.19 -3.54
CA TYR A 88 2.57 17.12 -2.63
C TYR A 88 3.50 18.13 -3.33
N LYS A 89 4.12 17.74 -4.45
CA LYS A 89 5.07 18.61 -5.18
C LYS A 89 4.38 19.68 -6.04
N ASN A 90 3.07 19.56 -6.27
CA ASN A 90 2.23 20.54 -6.98
C ASN A 90 1.54 21.47 -5.99
#